data_AF-A0A258DP52-F1
#
_entry.id   AF-A0A258DP52-F1
#
_cell.length_a   1.000
_cell.length_b   1.000
_cell.length_c   1.000
_cell.angle_alpha   90.00
_cell.angle_beta   90.00
_cell.angle_gamma   90.00
#
_symmetry.space_group_name_H-M   'P 1'
#
loop_
_entity.id
_entity.type
_entity.pdbx_description
1 polymer ?
#
loop_
_entity_poly.entity_id
_entity_poly.type
_entity_poly.pdbx_seq_one_letter_code
_entity_poly.pdbx_strand_id
1 'polypeptide(L)'
;MIKHMLSVIGIGLATLMSATCQEKANSADSITYSPLFVPLPQGQWVEVGTLDLNRLSLNKEGNLTLDIRSESSFESVRLTIKASEKETEVIAEQKEVKGKVQLDYNSEKIGHSDKITLSVKLSADHNLRDRIEIKPISIETDGKQISIVQSREIEPYRV
;
A
#
# COMPACT_ATOMS: atom_id res chain seq x y z
N MET A 1 -45.32 54.39 -23.75
CA MET A 1 -44.06 55.10 -23.45
C MET A 1 -43.71 54.78 -22.00
N ILE A 2 -42.71 53.94 -21.73
CA ILE A 2 -41.31 54.33 -21.40
C ILE A 2 -41.34 55.36 -20.25
N LYS A 3 -40.92 55.09 -19.01
CA LYS A 3 -39.56 54.81 -18.47
C LYS A 3 -39.75 54.54 -16.96
N HIS A 4 -39.29 53.42 -16.41
CA HIS A 4 -38.04 53.23 -15.65
C HIS A 4 -37.88 54.00 -14.32
N MET A 5 -37.19 53.31 -13.39
CA MET A 5 -36.44 53.76 -12.21
C MET A 5 -37.21 53.79 -10.88
N LEU A 6 -36.73 53.21 -9.77
CA LEU A 6 -35.55 52.39 -9.46
C LEU A 6 -35.69 51.94 -7.98
N SER A 7 -35.19 50.74 -7.65
CA SER A 7 -34.46 50.32 -6.42
C SER A 7 -35.04 50.67 -5.03
N VAL A 8 -35.08 49.78 -4.03
CA VAL A 8 -33.89 49.20 -3.37
C VAL A 8 -34.29 47.97 -2.52
N ILE A 9 -33.69 46.83 -2.87
CA ILE A 9 -32.99 45.85 -2.00
C ILE A 9 -33.72 45.33 -0.75
N GLY A 10 -34.19 44.09 -0.86
CA GLY A 10 -34.32 43.14 0.25
C GLY A 10 -33.81 41.78 -0.21
N ILE A 11 -32.48 41.62 -0.35
CA ILE A 11 -31.88 40.34 -0.74
C ILE A 11 -31.95 39.40 0.47
N GLY A 12 -32.71 38.33 0.28
CA GLY A 12 -32.90 37.25 1.23
C GLY A 12 -31.58 36.61 1.65
N LEU A 13 -31.53 36.31 2.94
CA LEU A 13 -30.47 35.61 3.62
C LEU A 13 -30.23 34.26 2.95
N ALA A 14 -29.05 34.11 2.33
CA ALA A 14 -28.53 32.83 1.90
C ALA A 14 -28.35 31.93 3.13
N THR A 15 -29.06 30.81 3.17
CA THR A 15 -28.62 29.67 3.98
C THR A 15 -28.47 28.50 3.03
N LEU A 16 -27.22 28.32 2.64
CA LEU A 16 -26.70 27.23 1.85
C LEU A 16 -27.24 25.91 2.40
N MET A 17 -27.90 25.13 1.56
CA MET A 17 -28.05 23.71 1.82
C MET A 17 -26.64 23.15 1.94
N SER A 18 -26.24 22.80 3.15
CA SER A 18 -25.11 21.93 3.39
C SER A 18 -25.46 20.58 2.77
N ALA A 19 -25.20 20.45 1.47
CA ALA A 19 -24.85 19.18 0.91
C ALA A 19 -23.58 18.76 1.65
N THR A 20 -23.76 18.07 2.77
CA THR A 20 -22.73 17.15 3.23
C THR A 20 -22.57 16.17 2.08
N CYS A 21 -21.64 16.46 1.17
CA CYS A 21 -20.83 15.41 0.60
C CYS A 21 -20.16 14.74 1.81
N GLN A 22 -20.90 13.85 2.47
CA GLN A 22 -20.29 12.67 3.03
C GLN A 22 -19.69 11.97 1.82
N GLU A 23 -18.44 12.30 1.53
CA GLU A 23 -17.57 11.50 0.71
C GLU A 23 -17.55 10.15 1.41
N LYS A 24 -18.48 9.26 1.04
CA LYS A 24 -18.31 7.83 1.21
C LYS A 24 -17.02 7.55 0.46
N ALA A 25 -15.91 7.51 1.18
CA ALA A 25 -14.70 6.86 0.70
C ALA A 25 -15.16 5.48 0.26
N ASN A 26 -15.27 5.28 -1.05
CA ASN A 26 -15.55 3.99 -1.63
C ASN A 26 -14.38 3.10 -1.22
N SER A 27 -14.56 2.32 -0.17
CA SER A 27 -13.64 1.27 0.26
C SER A 27 -13.55 0.10 -0.74
N ALA A 28 -13.98 0.33 -1.97
CA ALA A 28 -14.01 -0.63 -3.07
C ALA A 28 -12.72 -0.57 -3.92
N ASP A 29 -11.92 0.50 -3.81
CA ASP A 29 -10.76 0.74 -4.67
C ASP A 29 -9.42 0.82 -3.91
N SER A 30 -9.36 0.35 -2.66
CA SER A 30 -8.12 0.33 -1.88
C SER A 30 -7.60 -1.08 -1.66
N ILE A 31 -6.29 -1.24 -1.60
CA ILE A 31 -5.64 -2.49 -1.18
C ILE A 31 -5.50 -2.47 0.33
N THR A 32 -5.78 -3.59 1.00
CA THR A 32 -5.61 -3.70 2.46
C THR A 32 -4.31 -4.42 2.78
N TYR A 33 -3.42 -3.81 3.54
CA TYR A 33 -2.23 -4.49 4.08
C TYR A 33 -2.49 -4.99 5.50
N SER A 34 -2.32 -6.30 5.70
CA SER A 34 -2.41 -6.94 7.01
C SER A 34 -1.02 -7.36 7.51
N PRO A 35 -0.40 -6.56 8.40
CA PRO A 35 0.92 -6.87 8.92
C PRO A 35 0.87 -8.04 9.91
N LEU A 36 1.90 -8.87 9.89
CA LEU A 36 2.20 -9.90 10.89
C LEU A 36 3.28 -9.37 11.83
N PHE A 37 3.05 -9.45 13.13
CA PHE A 37 4.06 -9.10 14.13
C PHE A 37 4.85 -10.36 14.51
N VAL A 38 6.07 -10.45 14.00
CA VAL A 38 6.97 -11.60 14.14
C VAL A 38 8.42 -11.13 14.33
N PRO A 39 9.31 -11.92 14.96
CA PRO A 39 10.74 -11.62 14.94
C PRO A 39 11.32 -11.80 13.53
N LEU A 40 12.40 -11.09 13.23
CA LEU A 40 13.11 -11.14 11.95
C LEU A 40 14.51 -11.77 12.14
N PRO A 41 14.63 -13.11 12.19
CA PRO A 41 15.94 -13.75 12.24
C PRO A 41 16.81 -13.41 11.03
N GLN A 42 18.11 -13.29 11.28
CA GLN A 42 19.14 -13.14 10.26
C GLN A 42 19.16 -14.34 9.27
N GLY A 43 19.38 -14.05 7.99
CA GLY A 43 19.61 -15.06 6.95
C GLY A 43 18.37 -15.87 6.52
N GLN A 44 17.18 -15.58 7.05
CA GLN A 44 15.95 -16.30 6.74
C GLN A 44 14.91 -15.41 6.07
N TRP A 45 14.10 -15.99 5.19
CA TRP A 45 12.91 -15.33 4.67
C TRP A 45 11.80 -15.37 5.71
N VAL A 46 11.24 -14.21 6.02
CA VAL A 46 10.16 -14.05 7.00
C VAL A 46 9.01 -13.32 6.34
N GLU A 47 7.81 -13.91 6.44
CA GLU A 47 6.57 -13.24 6.06
C GLU A 47 6.26 -12.13 7.07
N VAL A 48 6.13 -10.90 6.59
CA VAL A 48 5.83 -9.73 7.41
C VAL A 48 4.42 -9.22 7.21
N GLY A 49 3.70 -9.69 6.19
CA GLY A 49 2.29 -9.41 6.02
C GLY A 49 1.77 -9.76 4.65
N THR A 50 0.48 -9.53 4.46
CA THR A 50 -0.23 -9.83 3.21
C THR A 50 -1.00 -8.60 2.74
N LEU A 51 -0.91 -8.31 1.44
CA LEU A 51 -1.73 -7.35 0.71
C LEU A 51 -2.96 -8.09 0.17
N ASP A 52 -4.15 -7.69 0.61
CA ASP A 52 -5.43 -8.13 0.04
C ASP A 52 -5.84 -7.12 -1.04
N LEU A 53 -5.97 -7.61 -2.28
CA LEU A 53 -6.28 -6.78 -3.43
C LEU A 53 -7.74 -6.35 -3.46
N ASN A 54 -8.62 -6.90 -2.60
CA ASN A 54 -10.03 -6.54 -2.53
C ASN A 54 -10.74 -6.60 -3.90
N ARG A 55 -10.40 -7.61 -4.73
CA ARG A 55 -10.88 -7.80 -6.12
C ARG A 55 -10.30 -6.83 -7.16
N LEU A 56 -9.32 -6.01 -6.79
CA LEU A 56 -8.54 -5.24 -7.77
C LEU A 56 -7.65 -6.18 -8.57
N SER A 57 -7.66 -6.02 -9.89
CA SER A 57 -6.79 -6.75 -10.79
C SER A 57 -5.52 -5.95 -11.06
N LEU A 58 -4.36 -6.54 -10.78
CA LEU A 58 -3.04 -5.99 -11.12
C LEU A 58 -2.49 -6.67 -12.39
N ASN A 59 -3.31 -6.71 -13.44
CA ASN A 59 -3.01 -7.39 -14.71
C ASN A 59 -2.11 -6.58 -15.67
N LYS A 60 -1.56 -5.46 -15.20
CA LYS A 60 -0.63 -4.62 -15.91
C LYS A 60 0.60 -4.41 -15.05
N GLU A 61 1.74 -4.27 -15.71
CA GLU A 61 2.99 -3.91 -15.07
C GLU A 61 2.81 -2.67 -14.19
N GLY A 62 3.51 -2.67 -13.08
CA GLY A 62 3.39 -1.64 -12.07
C GLY A 62 4.43 -1.83 -10.97
N ASN A 63 4.43 -0.90 -10.02
CA ASN A 63 5.35 -0.94 -8.90
C ASN A 63 4.63 -0.81 -7.56
N LEU A 64 5.10 -1.57 -6.57
CA LEU A 64 4.74 -1.38 -5.17
C LEU A 64 5.75 -0.44 -4.52
N THR A 65 5.26 0.64 -3.93
CA THR A 65 6.08 1.52 -3.10
C THR A 65 6.03 1.08 -1.64
N LEU A 66 7.20 0.81 -1.06
CA LEU A 66 7.42 0.55 0.36
C LEU A 66 8.16 1.74 1.00
N ASP A 67 7.77 2.13 2.21
CA ASP A 67 8.57 2.97 3.11
C ASP A 67 9.15 2.07 4.20
N ILE A 68 10.48 2.06 4.29
CA ILE A 68 11.22 1.20 5.20
C ILE A 68 12.11 2.07 6.08
N ARG A 69 11.89 1.98 7.39
CA ARG A 69 12.73 2.65 8.38
C ARG A 69 13.52 1.61 9.14
N SER A 70 14.84 1.76 9.10
CA SER A 70 15.80 0.82 9.64
C SER A 70 17.13 1.55 9.81
N GLU A 71 17.91 1.21 10.84
CA GLU A 71 19.24 1.77 11.02
C GLU A 71 20.17 1.29 9.89
N SER A 72 20.07 0.00 9.55
CA SER A 72 20.86 -0.67 8.50
C SER A 72 19.99 -1.08 7.32
N SER A 73 20.59 -1.18 6.12
CA SER A 73 19.95 -1.86 5.00
C SER A 73 19.82 -3.36 5.30
N PHE A 74 18.75 -4.00 4.84
CA PHE A 74 18.63 -5.45 4.91
C PHE A 74 18.73 -6.11 3.54
N GLU A 75 18.99 -7.42 3.53
CA GLU A 75 19.43 -8.17 2.33
C GLU A 75 18.41 -8.09 1.20
N SER A 76 17.15 -8.43 1.46
CA SER A 76 16.13 -8.46 0.41
C SER A 76 14.70 -8.24 0.93
N VAL A 77 13.84 -7.79 0.03
CA VAL A 77 12.38 -7.82 0.15
C VAL A 77 11.81 -8.46 -1.10
N ARG A 78 10.75 -9.27 -0.94
CA ARG A 78 10.07 -9.90 -2.08
C ARG A 78 8.56 -9.90 -1.91
N LEU A 79 7.90 -9.97 -3.05
CA LEU A 79 6.49 -10.22 -3.18
C LEU A 79 6.28 -11.61 -3.75
N THR A 80 5.41 -12.37 -3.10
CA THR A 80 5.02 -13.70 -3.55
C THR A 80 3.51 -13.85 -3.63
N ILE A 81 3.04 -14.72 -4.52
CA ILE A 81 1.64 -15.10 -4.63
C ILE A 81 1.52 -16.61 -4.50
N LYS A 82 0.33 -17.08 -4.15
CA LYS A 82 -0.01 -18.49 -4.23
C LYS A 82 -0.57 -18.79 -5.63
N ALA A 83 0.21 -19.47 -6.47
CA ALA A 83 -0.18 -19.85 -7.83
C ALA A 83 -1.09 -21.10 -7.82
N SER A 84 -0.86 -22.02 -6.88
CA SER A 84 -1.70 -23.20 -6.65
C SER A 84 -1.65 -23.63 -5.18
N GLU A 85 -2.36 -24.70 -4.80
CA GLU A 85 -2.33 -25.21 -3.42
C GLU A 85 -0.91 -25.49 -2.88
N LYS A 86 0.02 -25.85 -3.78
CA LYS A 86 1.38 -26.30 -3.45
C LYS A 86 2.48 -25.40 -4.02
N GLU A 87 2.11 -24.33 -4.72
CA GLU A 87 3.07 -23.51 -5.45
C GLU A 87 2.97 -22.05 -5.05
N THR A 88 4.13 -21.46 -4.82
CA THR A 88 4.30 -20.04 -4.53
C THR A 88 5.26 -19.46 -5.55
N GLU A 89 4.87 -18.35 -6.17
CA GLU A 89 5.68 -17.67 -7.17
C GLU A 89 6.19 -16.34 -6.64
N VAL A 90 7.45 -16.02 -6.95
CA VAL A 90 8.03 -14.69 -6.73
C VAL A 90 7.65 -13.80 -7.91
N ILE A 91 6.96 -12.71 -7.60
CA ILE A 91 6.51 -11.72 -8.60
C ILE A 91 7.36 -10.45 -8.60
N ALA A 92 8.04 -10.15 -7.49
CA ALA A 92 9.00 -9.06 -7.38
C ALA A 92 10.03 -9.39 -6.29
N GLU A 93 11.28 -8.97 -6.49
CA GLU A 93 12.32 -9.02 -5.48
C GLU A 93 13.27 -7.84 -5.65
N GLN A 94 13.65 -7.23 -4.54
CA GLN A 94 14.68 -6.20 -4.50
C GLN A 94 15.69 -6.51 -3.40
N LYS A 95 16.96 -6.25 -3.70
CA LYS A 95 18.10 -6.44 -2.79
C LYS A 95 18.56 -5.10 -2.23
N GLU A 96 19.33 -5.16 -1.13
CA GLU A 96 19.97 -4.01 -0.48
C GLU A 96 18.98 -2.91 -0.13
N VAL A 97 18.02 -3.26 0.73
CA VAL A 97 16.80 -2.51 0.93
C VAL A 97 16.95 -1.52 2.08
N LYS A 98 16.71 -0.23 1.83
CA LYS A 98 16.65 0.83 2.86
C LYS A 98 15.84 2.04 2.37
N GLY A 99 15.08 2.66 3.26
CA GLY A 99 14.34 3.88 2.95
C GLY A 99 13.11 3.63 2.07
N LYS A 100 12.82 4.55 1.16
CA LYS A 100 11.71 4.39 0.22
C LYS A 100 12.13 3.54 -0.98
N VAL A 101 11.38 2.49 -1.25
CA VAL A 101 11.75 1.42 -2.17
C VAL A 101 10.59 1.14 -3.12
N GLN A 102 10.88 0.95 -4.41
CA GLN A 102 9.89 0.62 -5.44
C GLN A 102 10.20 -0.78 -6.00
N LEU A 103 9.24 -1.69 -5.87
CA LEU A 103 9.31 -3.03 -6.41
C LEU A 103 8.45 -3.14 -7.66
N ASP A 104 9.09 -3.23 -8.82
CA ASP A 104 8.41 -3.60 -10.05
C ASP A 104 7.96 -5.06 -9.96
N TYR A 105 6.67 -5.32 -10.17
CA TYR A 105 6.10 -6.66 -10.12
C TYR A 105 5.73 -7.17 -11.50
N ASN A 106 5.93 -8.47 -11.72
CA ASN A 106 5.49 -9.14 -12.94
C ASN A 106 3.98 -9.44 -12.85
N SER A 107 3.21 -8.72 -13.66
CA SER A 107 1.75 -8.81 -13.68
C SER A 107 1.20 -10.12 -14.29
N GLU A 108 1.96 -10.74 -15.20
CA GLU A 108 1.58 -12.01 -15.83
C GLU A 108 1.48 -13.14 -14.81
N LYS A 109 2.32 -13.09 -13.78
CA LYS A 109 2.32 -14.09 -12.70
C LYS A 109 1.16 -13.91 -11.73
N ILE A 110 0.75 -12.67 -11.43
CA ILE A 110 -0.29 -12.38 -10.43
C ILE A 110 -1.60 -13.14 -10.73
N GLY A 111 -1.94 -13.28 -12.01
CA GLY A 111 -3.10 -14.05 -12.45
C GLY A 111 -4.39 -13.60 -11.77
N HIS A 112 -5.09 -14.55 -11.13
CA HIS A 112 -6.32 -14.30 -10.35
C HIS A 112 -6.07 -14.27 -8.84
N SER A 113 -4.83 -14.04 -8.42
CA SER A 113 -4.52 -14.01 -6.99
C SER A 113 -5.11 -12.77 -6.35
N ASP A 114 -5.92 -12.96 -5.31
CA ASP A 114 -6.45 -11.86 -4.51
C ASP A 114 -5.46 -11.40 -3.42
N LYS A 115 -4.33 -12.12 -3.25
CA LYS A 115 -3.40 -11.90 -2.13
C LYS A 115 -1.95 -11.93 -2.58
N ILE A 116 -1.20 -10.92 -2.14
CA ILE A 116 0.25 -10.84 -2.32
C ILE A 116 0.91 -10.86 -0.94
N THR A 117 1.78 -11.83 -0.70
CA THR A 117 2.56 -11.93 0.52
C THR A 117 3.84 -11.09 0.41
N LEU A 118 4.09 -10.26 1.41
CA LEU A 118 5.32 -9.50 1.57
C LEU A 118 6.25 -10.26 2.53
N SER A 119 7.45 -10.56 2.06
CA SER A 119 8.50 -11.19 2.87
C SER A 119 9.79 -10.39 2.84
N VAL A 120 10.54 -10.42 3.92
CA VAL A 120 11.88 -9.83 4.00
C VAL A 120 12.92 -10.87 4.39
N LYS A 121 14.17 -10.57 4.09
CA LYS A 121 15.33 -11.32 4.52
C LYS A 121 16.39 -10.34 5.02
N LEU A 122 16.87 -10.57 6.23
CA LEU A 122 17.99 -9.83 6.79
C LEU A 122 19.30 -10.51 6.43
N SER A 123 20.38 -9.74 6.34
CA SER A 123 21.72 -10.30 6.14
C SER A 123 22.15 -11.11 7.38
N ALA A 124 23.11 -12.01 7.19
CA ALA A 124 23.65 -12.83 8.29
C ALA A 124 24.36 -11.99 9.38
N ASP A 125 24.74 -10.76 9.07
CA ASP A 125 25.44 -9.82 9.93
C ASP A 125 24.58 -8.60 10.32
N HIS A 126 23.26 -8.63 10.07
CA HIS A 126 22.36 -7.52 10.37
C HIS A 126 22.41 -7.14 11.86
N ASN A 127 22.33 -5.86 12.20
CA ASN A 127 22.40 -5.42 13.59
C ASN A 127 21.22 -5.97 14.42
N LEU A 128 21.50 -6.83 15.42
CA LEU A 128 20.48 -7.43 16.30
C LEU A 128 19.74 -6.42 17.19
N ARG A 129 20.25 -5.18 17.30
CA ARG A 129 19.58 -4.11 18.05
C ARG A 129 18.64 -3.28 17.18
N ASP A 130 18.67 -3.48 15.86
CA ASP A 130 17.88 -2.70 14.92
C ASP A 130 16.38 -2.90 15.15
N ARG A 131 15.62 -1.91 14.70
CA ARG A 131 14.16 -1.87 14.76
C ARG A 131 13.69 -1.48 13.37
N ILE A 132 13.00 -2.41 12.72
CA ILE A 132 12.64 -2.26 11.33
C ILE A 132 11.14 -1.94 11.27
N GLU A 133 10.78 -0.85 10.61
CA GLU A 133 9.41 -0.52 10.25
C GLU A 133 9.26 -0.72 8.74
N ILE A 134 8.23 -1.47 8.32
CA ILE A 134 7.95 -1.76 6.90
C ILE A 134 6.52 -1.34 6.61
N LYS A 135 6.35 -0.39 5.69
CA LYS A 135 5.05 0.17 5.34
C LYS A 135 4.84 0.16 3.83
N PRO A 136 3.99 -0.73 3.30
CA PRO A 136 3.47 -0.59 1.94
C PRO A 136 2.60 0.66 1.84
N ILE A 137 2.89 1.54 0.87
CA ILE A 137 2.25 2.85 0.75
C ILE A 137 1.24 2.87 -0.39
N SER A 138 1.65 2.44 -1.58
CA SER A 138 0.79 2.45 -2.76
C SER A 138 1.28 1.48 -3.82
N ILE A 139 0.37 1.07 -4.71
CA ILE A 139 0.71 0.45 -5.98
C ILE A 139 0.44 1.45 -7.10
N GLU A 140 1.37 1.59 -8.03
CA GLU A 140 1.14 2.32 -9.28
C GLU A 140 1.01 1.30 -10.42
N THR A 141 -0.11 1.36 -11.15
CA THR A 141 -0.36 0.51 -12.31
C THR A 141 -1.31 1.20 -13.27
N ASP A 142 -1.10 1.03 -14.57
CA ASP A 142 -1.95 1.66 -15.60
C ASP A 142 -2.08 3.20 -15.47
N GLY A 143 -1.03 3.86 -14.99
CA GLY A 143 -1.03 5.30 -14.71
C GLY A 143 -1.94 5.72 -13.54
N LYS A 144 -2.43 4.76 -12.75
CA LYS A 144 -3.23 4.99 -11.54
C LYS A 144 -2.44 4.61 -10.30
N GLN A 145 -2.48 5.48 -9.30
CA GLN A 145 -1.97 5.18 -7.98
C GLN A 145 -3.10 4.69 -7.09
N ILE A 146 -2.95 3.47 -6.57
CA ILE A 146 -3.86 2.81 -5.65
C ILE A 146 -3.24 2.87 -4.26
N SER A 147 -3.95 3.47 -3.31
CA SER A 147 -3.46 3.57 -1.93
C SER A 147 -3.58 2.23 -1.19
N ILE A 148 -2.60 1.94 -0.35
CA ILE A 148 -2.62 0.78 0.55
C ILE A 148 -3.01 1.25 1.95
N VAL A 149 -4.03 0.62 2.51
CA VAL A 149 -4.52 0.90 3.87
C VAL A 149 -4.08 -0.23 4.80
N GLN A 150 -3.32 0.11 5.83
CA GLN A 150 -2.90 -0.86 6.83
C GLN A 150 -4.07 -1.20 7.78
N SER A 151 -4.35 -2.48 7.99
CA SER A 151 -5.51 -2.95 8.74
C SER A 151 -5.38 -2.77 10.26
N ARG A 152 -4.15 -2.66 10.77
CA ARG A 152 -3.83 -2.42 12.18
C ARG A 152 -2.43 -1.86 12.33
N GLU A 153 -2.19 -1.04 13.34
CA GLU A 153 -0.84 -0.65 13.72
C GLU A 153 -0.08 -1.82 14.37
N ILE A 154 1.24 -1.88 14.14
CA ILE A 154 2.15 -2.81 14.80
C ILE A 154 3.40 -2.04 15.24
N GLU A 155 4.02 -2.53 16.30
CA GLU A 155 5.34 -2.06 16.71
C GLU A 155 6.39 -2.41 15.65
N PRO A 156 7.50 -1.65 15.57
CA PRO A 156 8.65 -2.03 14.74
C PRO A 156 9.11 -3.46 15.02
N TYR A 157 9.45 -4.15 13.94
CA TYR A 157 9.97 -5.51 13.98
C TYR A 157 11.29 -5.57 14.76
N ARG A 158 11.42 -6.63 15.55
CA ARG A 158 12.68 -6.95 16.25
C ARG A 158 13.48 -7.92 15.40
N VAL A 159 14.75 -7.59 15.22
CA VAL A 159 15.77 -8.50 14.67
C VAL A 159 16.12 -9.57 15.70
#